data_AF-A0A7X6UQN7-F1
#
_entry.id   AF-A0A7X6UQN7-F1
#
_cell.length_a   1.000
_cell.length_b   1.000
_cell.length_c   1.000
_cell.angle_alpha   90.00
_cell.angle_beta   90.00
_cell.angle_gamma   90.00
#
_symmetry.space_group_name_H-M   'P 1'
#
loop_
_entity.id
_entity.type
_entity.pdbx_description
1 polymer ?
#
loop_
_entity_poly.entity_id
_entity_poly.type
_entity_poly.pdbx_seq_one_letter_code
_entity_poly.pdbx_strand_id
1 'polypeptide(L)'
;LMGTALYFLLEDTNPPKLIFVALAIALATIPNLGGRFVMPAAGMILAVLVGWGLSFTNARARVVLAVLIAIAFSHALTANRKRVVNYSTARSDFVNPLDSVYTGAAGIVVNSNTFLFIADLQNAVSIAEKEEKPLVIIPEFPSYWVTSTQENFMPLDLFMLPGTMPEELVGLIANKAEEQVRGKSVLVQKIHGTRFGRRERRVNLKNVKGLGGLLVKFNKIAETQYFEIYSEEPVLESETDKLED
;
A
#
# COMPACT_ATOMS: atom_id res chain seq x y z
N LEU A 1 -13.12 -13.95 -34.07
CA LEU A 1 -11.93 -13.65 -34.91
C LEU A 1 -10.63 -14.24 -34.36
N MET A 2 -10.35 -14.11 -33.05
CA MET A 2 -9.12 -14.69 -32.46
C MET A 2 -9.12 -16.24 -32.44
N GLY A 3 -10.28 -16.87 -32.22
CA GLY A 3 -10.40 -18.35 -32.20
C GLY A 3 -10.26 -19.02 -33.57
N THR A 4 -10.71 -18.36 -34.65
CA THR A 4 -10.59 -18.88 -36.02
C THR A 4 -9.17 -18.74 -36.56
N ALA A 5 -8.45 -17.67 -36.19
CA ALA A 5 -7.02 -17.53 -36.50
C ALA A 5 -6.16 -18.54 -35.74
N LEU A 6 -6.53 -18.90 -34.50
CA LEU A 6 -5.90 -19.98 -33.75
C LEU A 6 -6.14 -21.32 -34.43
N TYR A 7 -7.39 -21.61 -34.82
CA TYR A 7 -7.78 -22.87 -35.47
C TYR A 7 -6.96 -23.16 -36.73
N PHE A 8 -6.80 -22.20 -37.64
CA PHE A 8 -5.98 -22.36 -38.85
C PHE A 8 -4.47 -22.42 -38.60
N LEU A 9 -4.00 -21.98 -37.43
CA LEU A 9 -2.60 -22.14 -36.99
C LEU A 9 -2.33 -23.52 -36.38
N LEU A 10 -3.39 -24.22 -35.95
CA LEU A 10 -3.34 -25.47 -35.19
C LEU A 10 -3.52 -26.73 -36.05
N GLU A 11 -4.00 -26.59 -37.28
CA GLU A 11 -4.40 -27.70 -38.15
C GLU A 11 -3.20 -28.54 -38.68
N ASP A 12 -1.96 -28.04 -38.58
CA ASP A 12 -0.77 -28.67 -39.18
C ASP A 12 0.50 -28.64 -38.30
N THR A 13 0.37 -28.66 -36.96
CA THR A 13 1.53 -28.49 -36.06
C THR A 13 1.74 -29.59 -35.03
N ASN A 14 2.98 -30.10 -35.00
CA ASN A 14 3.52 -30.98 -33.95
C ASN A 14 3.22 -30.46 -32.53
N PRO A 15 2.75 -31.31 -31.60
CA PRO A 15 2.35 -30.94 -30.24
C PRO A 15 3.34 -30.07 -29.42
N PRO A 16 4.68 -30.21 -29.52
CA PRO A 16 5.60 -29.31 -28.82
C PRO A 16 5.50 -27.84 -29.22
N LYS A 17 5.07 -27.53 -30.45
CA LYS A 17 4.86 -26.13 -30.91
C LYS A 17 3.67 -25.47 -30.23
N LEU A 18 2.68 -26.28 -29.86
CA LEU A 18 1.39 -25.88 -29.32
C LEU A 18 1.49 -25.49 -27.84
N ILE A 19 2.17 -26.33 -27.06
CA ILE A 19 2.51 -26.08 -25.65
C ILE A 19 3.33 -24.80 -25.53
N PHE A 20 4.17 -24.54 -26.51
CA PHE A 20 5.10 -23.42 -26.51
C PHE A 20 4.44 -22.06 -26.75
N VAL A 21 3.59 -21.96 -27.78
CA VAL A 21 2.81 -20.74 -28.03
C VAL A 21 1.86 -20.47 -26.87
N ALA A 22 1.27 -21.51 -26.29
CA ALA A 22 0.47 -21.39 -25.07
C ALA A 22 1.31 -20.87 -23.88
N LEU A 23 2.54 -21.37 -23.69
CA LEU A 23 3.46 -20.88 -22.65
C LEU A 23 3.86 -19.42 -22.87
N ALA A 24 4.16 -19.03 -24.11
CA ALA A 24 4.52 -17.65 -24.46
C ALA A 24 3.36 -16.68 -24.22
N ILE A 25 2.13 -17.08 -24.58
CA ILE A 25 0.92 -16.29 -24.27
C ILE A 25 0.67 -16.23 -22.77
N ALA A 26 0.84 -17.34 -22.04
CA ALA A 26 0.70 -17.38 -20.59
C ALA A 26 1.75 -16.53 -19.86
N LEU A 27 3.00 -16.49 -20.36
CA LEU A 27 4.05 -15.60 -19.84
C LEU A 27 3.77 -14.13 -20.16
N ALA A 28 3.21 -13.83 -21.34
CA ALA A 28 2.83 -12.48 -21.74
C ALA A 28 1.62 -11.93 -20.97
N THR A 29 0.81 -12.77 -20.30
CA THR A 29 -0.30 -12.35 -19.44
C THR A 29 0.09 -12.18 -17.97
N ILE A 30 1.29 -12.59 -17.56
CA ILE A 30 1.84 -12.36 -16.20
C ILE A 30 1.82 -10.87 -15.76
N PRO A 31 1.96 -9.86 -16.63
CA PRO A 31 1.76 -8.45 -16.27
C PRO A 31 0.39 -8.14 -15.62
N ASN A 32 -0.63 -8.97 -15.86
CA ASN A 32 -1.93 -8.84 -15.20
C ASN A 32 -1.97 -9.37 -13.76
N LEU A 33 -0.96 -10.10 -13.30
CA LEU A 33 -0.87 -10.71 -11.96
C LEU A 33 -0.19 -9.82 -10.90
N GLY A 34 0.11 -8.55 -11.21
CA GLY A 34 0.40 -7.54 -10.18
C GLY A 34 1.81 -7.55 -9.56
N GLY A 35 2.74 -8.36 -10.06
CA GLY A 35 4.13 -8.40 -9.56
C GLY A 35 4.98 -7.22 -10.05
N ARG A 36 5.46 -6.36 -9.13
CA ARG A 36 6.29 -5.18 -9.41
C ARG A 36 7.68 -5.47 -10.01
N PHE A 37 8.15 -6.72 -9.94
CA PHE A 37 9.53 -7.11 -10.30
C PHE A 37 9.65 -8.25 -11.33
N VAL A 38 8.53 -8.85 -11.77
CA VAL A 38 8.55 -10.05 -12.64
C VAL A 38 8.82 -9.72 -14.11
N MET A 39 8.73 -8.44 -14.50
CA MET A 39 8.65 -8.04 -15.91
C MET A 39 9.93 -8.15 -16.74
N PRO A 40 11.13 -7.78 -16.27
CA PRO A 40 12.32 -7.86 -17.12
C PRO A 40 12.70 -9.31 -17.46
N ALA A 41 12.63 -10.19 -16.46
CA ALA A 41 12.92 -11.61 -16.61
C ALA A 41 11.88 -12.31 -17.49
N ALA A 42 10.59 -12.04 -17.29
CA ALA A 42 9.52 -12.60 -18.13
C ALA A 42 9.63 -12.14 -19.59
N GLY A 43 10.02 -10.89 -19.84
CA GLY A 43 10.25 -10.37 -21.19
C GLY A 43 11.41 -11.05 -21.92
N MET A 44 12.52 -11.30 -21.23
CA MET A 44 13.67 -12.02 -21.79
C MET A 44 13.34 -13.49 -22.08
N ILE A 45 12.66 -14.17 -21.15
CA ILE A 45 12.19 -15.55 -21.35
C ILE A 45 11.21 -15.61 -22.53
N LEU A 46 10.26 -14.68 -22.62
CA LEU A 46 9.34 -14.60 -23.75
C LEU A 46 10.08 -14.39 -25.08
N ALA A 47 11.08 -13.51 -25.13
CA ALA A 47 11.86 -13.25 -26.35
C ALA A 47 12.66 -14.48 -26.80
N VAL A 48 13.28 -15.20 -25.87
CA VAL A 48 14.01 -16.45 -26.14
C VAL A 48 13.05 -17.53 -26.63
N LEU A 49 11.88 -17.65 -25.98
CA LEU A 49 10.87 -18.60 -26.41
C LEU A 49 10.41 -18.24 -27.84
N VAL A 50 9.95 -17.01 -28.07
CA VAL A 50 9.55 -16.54 -29.40
C VAL A 50 10.60 -16.82 -30.48
N GLY A 51 11.88 -16.48 -30.23
CA GLY A 51 12.96 -16.73 -31.18
C GLY A 51 13.15 -18.22 -31.50
N TRP A 52 13.06 -19.06 -30.48
CA TRP A 52 13.16 -20.51 -30.64
C TRP A 52 11.94 -21.10 -31.36
N GLY A 53 10.71 -20.64 -31.06
CA GLY A 53 9.50 -21.07 -31.76
C GLY A 53 9.47 -20.64 -33.24
N LEU A 54 9.95 -19.44 -33.55
CA LEU A 54 10.08 -18.93 -34.91
C LEU A 54 11.06 -19.78 -35.76
N SER A 55 12.07 -20.40 -35.14
CA SER A 55 13.06 -21.23 -35.85
C SER A 55 12.48 -22.52 -36.45
N PHE A 56 11.30 -22.96 -36.01
CA PHE A 56 10.65 -24.19 -36.48
C PHE A 56 9.40 -23.95 -37.34
N THR A 57 9.17 -22.71 -37.81
CA THR A 57 7.93 -22.34 -38.52
C THR A 57 8.18 -21.84 -39.95
N ASN A 58 7.24 -22.17 -40.84
CA ASN A 58 7.27 -21.71 -42.24
C ASN A 58 7.16 -20.18 -42.32
N ALA A 59 7.65 -19.57 -43.40
CA ALA A 59 7.79 -18.12 -43.54
C ALA A 59 6.47 -17.35 -43.26
N ARG A 60 5.32 -17.88 -43.68
CA ARG A 60 4.01 -17.28 -43.41
C ARG A 60 3.64 -17.30 -41.92
N ALA A 61 3.87 -18.43 -41.24
CA ALA A 61 3.61 -18.58 -39.81
C ALA A 61 4.53 -17.69 -38.96
N ARG A 62 5.78 -17.47 -39.40
CA ARG A 62 6.70 -16.51 -38.77
C ARG A 62 6.16 -15.09 -38.78
N VAL A 63 5.63 -14.65 -39.93
CA VAL A 63 5.06 -13.30 -40.08
C VAL A 63 3.83 -13.13 -39.19
N VAL A 64 2.91 -14.11 -39.19
CA VAL A 64 1.71 -14.06 -38.35
C VAL A 64 2.07 -14.02 -36.86
N LEU A 65 3.00 -14.86 -36.42
CA LEU A 65 3.44 -14.91 -35.03
C LEU A 65 4.12 -13.59 -34.61
N ALA A 66 4.98 -13.03 -35.47
CA ALA A 66 5.62 -11.73 -35.20
C ALA A 66 4.59 -10.60 -35.03
N VAL A 67 3.54 -10.58 -35.86
CA VAL A 67 2.46 -9.58 -35.74
C VAL A 67 1.69 -9.76 -34.43
N LEU A 68 1.34 -10.99 -34.05
CA LEU A 68 0.62 -11.26 -32.79
C LEU A 68 1.45 -10.85 -31.56
N ILE A 69 2.76 -11.09 -31.59
CA ILE A 69 3.68 -10.69 -30.52
C ILE A 69 3.80 -9.18 -30.46
N ALA A 70 3.92 -8.49 -31.60
CA ALA A 70 3.97 -7.04 -31.64
C ALA A 70 2.70 -6.41 -31.05
N ILE A 71 1.52 -6.97 -31.33
CA ILE A 71 0.24 -6.55 -30.75
C ILE A 71 0.23 -6.78 -29.23
N ALA A 72 0.62 -7.98 -28.77
CA ALA A 72 0.66 -8.32 -27.35
C ALA A 72 1.63 -7.41 -26.57
N PHE A 73 2.82 -7.17 -27.13
CA PHE A 73 3.84 -6.30 -26.52
C PHE A 73 3.38 -4.84 -26.49
N SER A 74 2.79 -4.33 -27.57
CA SER A 74 2.21 -2.99 -27.62
C SER A 74 1.10 -2.82 -26.56
N HIS A 75 0.24 -3.82 -26.41
CA HIS A 75 -0.81 -3.79 -25.39
C HIS A 75 -0.24 -3.83 -23.97
N ALA A 76 0.73 -4.71 -23.71
CA ALA A 76 1.42 -4.78 -22.42
C ALA A 76 2.12 -3.47 -22.08
N LEU A 77 2.87 -2.89 -23.03
CA LEU A 77 3.58 -1.62 -22.84
C LEU A 77 2.61 -0.46 -22.58
N THR A 78 1.48 -0.42 -23.29
CA THR A 78 0.46 0.62 -23.10
C THR A 78 -0.26 0.47 -21.76
N ALA A 79 -0.68 -0.75 -21.40
CA ALA A 79 -1.32 -1.03 -20.12
C ALA A 79 -0.39 -0.70 -18.95
N ASN A 80 0.89 -1.01 -19.10
CA ASN A 80 1.88 -0.81 -18.07
C ASN A 80 2.31 0.67 -17.96
N ARG A 81 2.46 1.37 -19.08
CA ARG A 81 2.68 2.83 -19.09
C ARG A 81 1.53 3.54 -18.41
N LYS A 82 0.27 3.15 -18.66
CA LYS A 82 -0.88 3.68 -17.91
C LYS A 82 -0.78 3.39 -16.42
N ARG A 83 -0.37 2.18 -16.01
CA ARG A 83 -0.17 1.85 -14.58
C ARG A 83 0.95 2.69 -13.96
N VAL A 84 2.15 2.71 -14.54
CA VAL A 84 3.32 3.43 -14.02
C VAL A 84 3.09 4.95 -14.00
N VAL A 85 2.57 5.53 -15.09
CA VAL A 85 2.27 6.98 -15.16
C VAL A 85 1.25 7.39 -14.12
N ASN A 86 0.26 6.53 -13.83
CA ASN A 86 -0.69 6.80 -12.76
C ASN A 86 0.02 6.88 -11.39
N TYR A 87 1.10 6.12 -11.15
CA TYR A 87 1.82 6.13 -9.87
C TYR A 87 2.87 7.24 -9.74
N SER A 88 3.28 7.89 -10.84
CA SER A 88 4.23 9.00 -10.81
C SER A 88 3.51 10.34 -10.82
N THR A 89 3.53 11.06 -9.69
CA THR A 89 3.13 12.47 -9.61
C THR A 89 4.04 13.32 -10.51
N ALA A 90 3.50 14.34 -11.20
CA ALA A 90 4.32 15.16 -12.09
C ALA A 90 5.32 15.98 -11.27
N ARG A 91 6.54 16.20 -11.80
CA ARG A 91 7.56 17.01 -11.10
C ARG A 91 7.07 18.43 -10.79
N SER A 92 6.20 18.97 -11.64
CA SER A 92 5.54 20.27 -11.45
C SER A 92 4.69 20.36 -10.18
N ASP A 93 4.28 19.22 -9.61
CA ASP A 93 3.40 19.22 -8.44
C ASP A 93 4.21 19.29 -7.14
N PHE A 94 5.53 19.08 -7.19
CA PHE A 94 6.43 19.18 -6.04
C PHE A 94 6.90 20.62 -5.90
N VAL A 95 6.07 21.43 -5.23
CA VAL A 95 6.31 22.88 -5.06
C VAL A 95 6.37 23.32 -3.61
N ASN A 96 5.92 22.49 -2.66
CA ASN A 96 5.84 22.88 -1.26
C ASN A 96 7.08 22.39 -0.51
N PRO A 97 7.86 23.29 0.11
CA PRO A 97 9.02 22.91 0.88
C PRO A 97 8.58 22.24 2.19
N LEU A 98 9.08 21.04 2.48
CA LEU A 98 8.62 20.23 3.60
C LEU A 98 9.17 20.73 4.95
N ASP A 99 10.30 21.43 4.93
CA ASP A 99 10.94 22.01 6.11
C ASP A 99 10.12 23.11 6.80
N SER A 100 9.12 23.69 6.12
CA SER A 100 8.20 24.64 6.77
C SER A 100 7.18 23.96 7.69
N VAL A 101 7.03 22.64 7.62
CA VAL A 101 6.07 21.86 8.44
C VAL A 101 6.70 20.66 9.14
N TYR A 102 7.95 20.32 8.83
CA TYR A 102 8.64 19.18 9.41
C TYR A 102 10.13 19.44 9.56
N THR A 103 10.58 19.57 10.80
CA THR A 103 11.98 19.84 11.14
C THR A 103 12.89 18.74 10.61
N GLY A 104 14.00 19.14 9.98
CA GLY A 104 14.99 18.20 9.42
C GLY A 104 14.73 17.79 7.96
N ALA A 105 13.65 18.24 7.32
CA ALA A 105 13.37 18.00 5.91
C ALA A 105 13.90 19.11 4.96
N ALA A 106 14.97 19.80 5.34
CA ALA A 106 15.55 20.88 4.55
C ALA A 106 15.89 20.40 3.12
N GLY A 107 15.45 21.17 2.13
CA GLY A 107 15.65 20.86 0.70
C GLY A 107 14.75 19.77 0.13
N ILE A 108 13.82 19.21 0.92
CA ILE A 108 12.81 18.27 0.42
C ILE A 108 11.58 19.07 -0.02
N VAL A 109 11.17 18.90 -1.27
CA VAL A 109 9.96 19.50 -1.82
C VAL A 109 8.94 18.41 -2.09
N VAL A 110 7.69 18.65 -1.68
CA VAL A 110 6.58 17.69 -1.76
C VAL A 110 5.37 18.27 -2.50
N ASN A 111 4.46 17.40 -2.90
CA ASN A 111 3.17 17.83 -3.43
C ASN A 111 2.25 18.37 -2.32
N SER A 112 1.22 19.13 -2.71
CA SER A 112 0.32 19.79 -1.76
C SER A 112 -0.40 18.83 -0.82
N ASN A 113 -0.76 17.62 -1.27
CA ASN A 113 -1.45 16.66 -0.41
C ASN A 113 -0.51 16.12 0.68
N THR A 114 0.74 15.81 0.32
CA THR A 114 1.75 15.40 1.29
C THR A 114 2.04 16.54 2.27
N PHE A 115 2.15 17.77 1.78
CA PHE A 115 2.35 18.94 2.64
C PHE A 115 1.21 19.11 3.65
N LEU A 116 -0.04 19.08 3.20
CA LEU A 116 -1.22 19.20 4.06
C LEU A 116 -1.31 18.08 5.09
N PHE A 117 -0.99 16.85 4.70
CA PHE A 117 -0.97 15.71 5.61
C PHE A 117 0.06 15.91 6.74
N ILE A 118 1.28 16.35 6.40
CA ILE A 118 2.33 16.56 7.40
C ILE A 118 2.02 17.77 8.29
N ALA A 119 1.46 18.84 7.74
CA ALA A 119 0.99 19.98 8.52
C ALA A 119 -0.11 19.56 9.52
N ASP A 120 -1.09 18.78 9.08
CA ASP A 120 -2.17 18.29 9.94
C ASP A 120 -1.67 17.29 10.99
N LEU A 121 -0.60 16.53 10.69
CA LEU A 121 0.05 15.68 11.69
C LEU A 121 0.64 16.52 12.83
N GLN A 122 1.34 17.62 12.52
CA GLN A 122 1.85 18.53 13.57
C GLN A 122 0.71 19.15 14.38
N ASN A 123 -0.38 19.54 13.71
CA ASN A 123 -1.58 20.02 14.39
C ASN A 123 -2.17 18.95 15.33
N ALA A 124 -2.30 17.71 14.86
CA ALA A 124 -2.85 16.61 15.65
C ALA A 124 -1.95 16.23 16.84
N VAL A 125 -0.63 16.26 16.67
CA VAL A 125 0.35 16.12 17.77
C VAL A 125 0.11 17.21 18.82
N SER A 126 0.01 18.48 18.39
CA SER A 126 -0.19 19.60 19.32
C SER A 126 -1.52 19.53 20.09
N ILE A 127 -2.56 18.92 19.51
CA ILE A 127 -3.83 18.67 20.21
C ILE A 127 -3.65 17.56 21.23
N ALA A 128 -2.98 16.47 20.87
CA ALA A 128 -2.77 15.33 21.75
C ALA A 128 -1.84 15.64 22.94
N GLU A 129 -0.88 16.56 22.76
CA GLU A 129 0.01 17.03 23.83
C GLU A 129 -0.73 17.80 24.94
N LYS A 130 -1.91 18.36 24.66
CA LYS A 130 -2.74 19.05 25.67
C LYS A 130 -3.30 18.11 26.73
N GLU A 131 -3.31 16.80 26.47
CA GLU A 131 -3.72 15.79 27.45
C GLU A 131 -2.63 15.51 28.50
N GLU A 132 -1.44 16.08 28.34
CA GLU A 132 -0.28 15.86 29.22
C GLU A 132 0.10 14.36 29.38
N LYS A 133 -0.31 13.53 28.42
CA LYS A 133 0.02 12.10 28.33
C LYS A 133 1.08 11.87 27.24
N PRO A 134 1.93 10.83 27.40
CA PRO A 134 2.82 10.43 26.31
C PRO A 134 2.02 10.12 25.04
N LEU A 135 2.53 10.51 23.88
CA LEU A 135 1.86 10.31 22.60
C LEU A 135 2.29 9.01 21.93
N VAL A 136 1.33 8.30 21.34
CA VAL A 136 1.52 7.17 20.44
C VAL A 136 0.88 7.47 19.10
N ILE A 137 1.61 7.27 18.00
CA ILE A 137 1.07 7.44 16.66
C ILE A 137 0.95 6.07 16.00
N ILE A 138 -0.26 5.73 15.56
CA ILE A 138 -0.60 4.53 14.78
C ILE A 138 -0.79 4.95 13.31
N PRO A 139 0.29 5.00 12.52
CA PRO A 139 0.17 5.36 11.12
C PRO A 139 -0.24 4.14 10.27
N GLU A 140 -0.86 4.38 9.12
CA GLU A 140 -0.90 3.37 8.05
C GLU A 140 0.40 3.37 7.26
N PHE A 141 1.17 4.46 7.31
CA PHE A 141 2.46 4.58 6.66
C PHE A 141 3.58 4.88 7.67
N PRO A 142 4.54 3.97 7.88
CA PRO A 142 5.50 4.04 9.00
C PRO A 142 6.54 5.16 8.89
N SER A 143 6.45 6.05 7.88
CA SER A 143 7.45 7.09 7.62
C SER A 143 7.68 8.06 8.77
N TYR A 144 6.70 8.25 9.68
CA TYR A 144 6.89 9.10 10.85
C TYR A 144 7.76 8.46 11.95
N TRP A 145 7.83 7.12 12.03
CA TRP A 145 8.63 6.45 13.05
C TRP A 145 10.14 6.64 12.86
N VAL A 146 10.58 6.97 11.64
CA VAL A 146 12.02 7.14 11.33
C VAL A 146 12.67 8.26 12.17
N THR A 147 11.89 9.25 12.61
CA THR A 147 12.37 10.33 13.48
C THR A 147 11.71 10.34 14.86
N SER A 148 10.79 9.41 15.12
CA SER A 148 10.10 9.37 16.40
C SER A 148 11.05 8.82 17.46
N THR A 149 11.12 9.48 18.61
CA THR A 149 11.78 8.93 19.81
C THR A 149 10.99 7.76 20.40
N GLN A 150 9.76 7.56 19.94
CA GLN A 150 8.90 6.46 20.33
C GLN A 150 9.33 5.16 19.66
N GLU A 151 9.61 4.13 20.46
CA GLU A 151 9.75 2.77 19.93
C GLU A 151 8.45 2.33 19.24
N ASN A 152 8.58 1.58 18.14
CA ASN A 152 7.43 1.00 17.47
C ASN A 152 6.72 0.03 18.44
N PHE A 153 5.58 0.48 18.94
CA PHE A 153 4.76 -0.23 19.93
C PHE A 153 3.94 -1.38 19.33
N MET A 154 4.02 -1.59 18.01
CA MET A 154 3.29 -2.67 17.35
C MET A 154 4.27 -3.75 16.90
N PRO A 155 4.12 -5.00 17.37
CA PRO A 155 4.92 -6.12 16.85
C PRO A 155 4.63 -6.39 15.37
N LEU A 156 3.46 -5.97 14.89
CA LEU A 156 2.96 -6.13 13.52
C LEU A 156 2.14 -4.91 13.11
N ASP A 157 2.22 -4.51 11.84
CA ASP A 157 1.41 -3.42 11.29
C ASP A 157 -0.08 -3.81 11.26
N LEU A 158 -0.88 -3.14 12.11
CA LEU A 158 -2.32 -3.39 12.25
C LEU A 158 -3.11 -3.10 10.96
N PHE A 159 -2.61 -2.24 10.07
CA PHE A 159 -3.26 -1.97 8.79
C PHE A 159 -2.98 -3.06 7.75
N MET A 160 -1.99 -3.93 7.99
CA MET A 160 -1.51 -4.92 7.02
C MET A 160 -1.69 -6.37 7.50
N LEU A 161 -2.50 -6.60 8.54
CA LEU A 161 -2.78 -7.95 9.01
C LEU A 161 -3.45 -8.79 7.90
N PRO A 162 -2.95 -10.01 7.59
CA PRO A 162 -3.55 -10.88 6.60
C PRO A 162 -5.01 -11.18 6.93
N GLY A 163 -5.89 -11.14 5.92
CA GLY A 163 -7.29 -11.51 6.10
C GLY A 163 -7.47 -12.93 6.66
N THR A 164 -6.55 -13.83 6.30
CA THR A 164 -6.49 -15.24 6.73
C THR A 164 -5.95 -15.45 8.14
N MET A 165 -5.53 -14.38 8.85
CA MET A 165 -5.02 -14.51 10.21
C MET A 165 -6.14 -14.97 11.17
N PRO A 166 -5.89 -16.01 12.02
CA PRO A 166 -6.86 -16.47 13.01
C PRO A 166 -7.31 -15.35 13.96
N GLU A 167 -8.58 -15.34 14.35
CA GLU A 167 -9.14 -14.30 15.23
C GLU A 167 -8.47 -14.25 16.61
N GLU A 168 -8.09 -15.40 17.15
CA GLU A 168 -7.35 -15.52 18.42
C GLU A 168 -6.02 -14.76 18.36
N LEU A 169 -5.28 -14.89 17.25
CA LEU A 169 -4.02 -14.19 17.07
C LEU A 169 -4.21 -12.69 16.89
N VAL A 170 -5.29 -12.28 16.20
CA VAL A 170 -5.68 -10.87 16.09
C VAL A 170 -5.98 -10.29 17.47
N GLY A 171 -6.74 -11.02 18.30
CA GLY A 171 -7.04 -10.62 19.68
C GLY A 171 -5.79 -10.47 20.54
N LEU A 172 -4.84 -11.41 20.43
CA LEU A 172 -3.57 -11.37 21.15
C LEU A 172 -2.72 -10.16 20.74
N ILE A 173 -2.64 -9.86 19.44
CA ILE A 173 -1.96 -8.67 18.93
C ILE A 173 -2.64 -7.39 19.44
N ALA A 174 -3.97 -7.33 19.41
CA ALA A 174 -4.72 -6.17 19.89
C ALA A 174 -4.51 -5.93 21.39
N ASN A 175 -4.54 -6.98 22.22
CA ASN A 175 -4.27 -6.88 23.66
C ASN A 175 -2.83 -6.44 23.94
N LYS A 176 -1.85 -6.97 23.22
CA LYS A 176 -0.46 -6.53 23.37
C LYS A 176 -0.25 -5.08 22.93
N ALA A 177 -0.93 -4.66 21.86
CA ALA A 177 -0.92 -3.26 21.44
C ALA A 177 -1.56 -2.36 22.51
N GLU A 178 -2.68 -2.77 23.10
CA GLU A 178 -3.32 -2.06 24.21
C GLU A 178 -2.38 -1.86 25.41
N GLU A 179 -1.74 -2.93 25.89
CA GLU A 179 -0.78 -2.85 27.00
C GLU A 179 0.31 -1.80 26.74
N GLN A 180 0.75 -1.66 25.49
CA GLN A 180 1.81 -0.71 25.13
C GLN A 180 1.33 0.73 24.93
N VAL A 181 0.03 0.95 24.74
CA VAL A 181 -0.56 2.29 24.56
C VAL A 181 -1.40 2.76 25.75
N ARG A 182 -1.55 1.93 26.79
CA ARG A 182 -2.20 2.30 28.06
C ARG A 182 -1.56 3.54 28.67
N GLY A 183 -2.39 4.46 29.17
CA GLY A 183 -1.95 5.74 29.75
C GLY A 183 -1.37 6.74 28.73
N LYS A 184 -1.51 6.49 27.44
CA LYS A 184 -0.99 7.35 26.36
C LYS A 184 -2.11 7.93 25.51
N SER A 185 -1.87 9.10 24.93
CA SER A 185 -2.71 9.63 23.85
C SER A 185 -2.42 8.86 22.57
N VAL A 186 -3.45 8.37 21.89
CA VAL A 186 -3.33 7.55 20.69
C VAL A 186 -3.82 8.32 19.47
N LEU A 187 -2.90 8.66 18.57
CA LEU A 187 -3.16 9.32 17.30
C LEU A 187 -3.24 8.30 16.17
N VAL A 188 -4.37 8.21 15.48
CA VAL A 188 -4.60 7.19 14.44
C VAL A 188 -4.87 7.84 13.09
N GLN A 189 -4.14 7.42 12.06
CA GLN A 189 -4.35 7.87 10.68
C GLN A 189 -5.66 7.28 10.10
N LYS A 190 -6.59 8.13 9.65
CA LYS A 190 -7.89 7.71 9.09
C LYS A 190 -8.00 7.84 7.57
N ILE A 191 -6.90 8.13 6.86
CA ILE A 191 -6.87 8.27 5.40
C ILE A 191 -5.85 7.30 4.81
N HIS A 192 -6.19 6.67 3.68
CA HIS A 192 -5.32 5.71 3.01
C HIS A 192 -3.96 6.28 2.58
N GLY A 193 -2.86 5.80 3.19
CA GLY A 193 -1.50 6.28 2.94
C GLY A 193 -1.01 6.06 1.49
N THR A 194 -1.53 5.04 0.81
CA THR A 194 -1.18 4.74 -0.59
C THR A 194 -1.79 5.68 -1.63
N ARG A 195 -2.59 6.68 -1.19
CA ARG A 195 -3.33 7.58 -2.09
C ARG A 195 -3.02 9.07 -1.91
N PHE A 196 -1.98 9.43 -1.15
CA PHE A 196 -1.45 10.79 -1.16
C PHE A 196 -1.07 11.17 -2.60
N GLY A 197 -1.76 12.17 -3.18
CA GLY A 197 -1.54 12.61 -4.56
C GLY A 197 -2.69 12.42 -5.54
N ARG A 198 -3.82 11.78 -5.18
CA ARG A 198 -4.99 11.68 -6.08
C ARG A 198 -6.33 12.01 -5.45
N ARG A 199 -6.83 11.11 -4.61
CA ARG A 199 -8.12 11.22 -3.90
C ARG A 199 -7.97 10.55 -2.56
N GLU A 200 -8.18 11.34 -1.52
CA GLU A 200 -8.24 10.85 -0.14
C GLU A 200 -9.32 9.78 -0.05
N ARG A 201 -8.98 8.65 0.57
CA ARG A 201 -9.95 7.60 0.88
C ARG A 201 -9.93 7.41 2.39
N ARG A 202 -11.05 7.74 3.03
CA ARG A 202 -11.22 7.48 4.46
C ARG A 202 -11.14 5.98 4.73
N VAL A 203 -10.38 5.63 5.76
CA VAL A 203 -10.32 4.31 6.34
C VAL A 203 -11.38 4.26 7.42
N ASN A 204 -12.24 3.26 7.38
CA ASN A 204 -13.11 2.98 8.53
C ASN A 204 -12.26 2.23 9.57
N LEU A 205 -11.73 2.96 10.55
CA LEU A 205 -10.83 2.42 11.58
C LEU A 205 -11.46 1.25 12.36
N LYS A 206 -12.78 1.25 12.54
CA LYS A 206 -13.51 0.15 13.20
C LYS A 206 -13.44 -1.16 12.40
N ASN A 207 -13.27 -1.08 11.09
CA ASN A 207 -13.18 -2.23 10.20
C ASN A 207 -11.73 -2.71 9.99
N VAL A 208 -10.73 -2.00 10.53
CA VAL A 208 -9.33 -2.43 10.47
C VAL A 208 -9.13 -3.53 11.51
N LYS A 209 -8.71 -4.71 11.05
CA LYS A 209 -8.54 -5.90 11.89
C LYS A 209 -7.54 -5.59 13.02
N GLY A 210 -7.86 -5.94 14.26
CA GLY A 210 -7.04 -5.62 15.44
C GLY A 210 -7.20 -4.18 15.95
N LEU A 211 -7.13 -3.18 15.06
CA LEU A 211 -7.26 -1.76 15.43
C LEU A 211 -8.68 -1.42 15.93
N GLY A 212 -9.73 -1.95 15.30
CA GLY A 212 -11.10 -1.73 15.76
C GLY A 212 -11.33 -2.23 17.19
N GLY A 213 -10.75 -3.37 17.56
CA GLY A 213 -10.81 -3.92 18.91
C GLY A 213 -10.00 -3.10 19.93
N LEU A 214 -8.85 -2.57 19.51
CA LEU A 214 -8.05 -1.65 20.33
C LEU A 214 -8.83 -0.37 20.65
N LEU A 215 -9.37 0.30 19.62
CA LEU A 215 -9.98 1.63 19.77
C LEU A 215 -11.31 1.64 20.53
N VAL A 216 -12.00 0.50 20.66
CA VAL A 216 -13.23 0.39 21.49
C VAL A 216 -12.93 0.64 22.98
N LYS A 217 -11.68 0.51 23.42
CA LYS A 217 -11.26 0.70 24.82
C LYS A 217 -10.82 2.14 25.12
N PHE A 218 -10.82 3.01 24.13
CA PHE A 218 -10.40 4.41 24.25
C PHE A 218 -11.54 5.34 23.85
N ASN A 219 -11.54 6.53 24.43
CA ASN A 219 -12.46 7.59 24.06
C ASN A 219 -11.82 8.49 23.01
N LYS A 220 -12.57 8.76 21.93
CA LYS A 220 -12.15 9.74 20.95
C LYS A 220 -12.31 11.15 21.53
N ILE A 221 -11.19 11.84 21.73
CA ILE A 221 -11.15 13.18 22.33
C ILE A 221 -11.14 14.29 21.27
N ALA A 222 -10.60 14.02 20.09
CA ALA A 222 -10.51 15.00 19.01
C ALA A 222 -10.36 14.33 17.64
N GLU A 223 -10.51 15.14 16.59
CA GLU A 223 -10.37 14.74 15.20
C GLU A 223 -9.79 15.90 14.40
N THR A 224 -8.81 15.62 13.52
CA THR A 224 -8.26 16.58 12.55
C THR A 224 -8.68 16.22 11.13
N GLN A 225 -8.06 16.76 10.07
CA GLN A 225 -8.42 16.34 8.71
C GLN A 225 -8.03 14.88 8.43
N TYR A 226 -6.85 14.46 8.87
CA TYR A 226 -6.24 13.17 8.53
C TYR A 226 -6.14 12.18 9.71
N PHE A 227 -6.42 12.64 10.94
CA PHE A 227 -6.26 11.83 12.14
C PHE A 227 -7.48 11.83 13.06
N GLU A 228 -7.58 10.79 13.87
CA GLU A 228 -8.44 10.68 15.05
C GLU A 228 -7.54 10.56 16.29
N ILE A 229 -7.93 11.23 17.38
CA ILE A 229 -7.16 11.28 18.62
C ILE A 229 -7.98 10.62 19.72
N TYR A 230 -7.37 9.68 20.42
CA TYR A 230 -8.00 8.89 21.47
C TYR A 230 -7.21 9.00 22.78
N SER A 231 -7.91 8.89 23.90
CA SER A 231 -7.33 8.76 25.24
C SER A 231 -8.20 7.83 26.09
N GLU A 232 -7.60 7.16 27.07
CA GLU A 232 -8.35 6.56 28.18
C GLU A 232 -9.01 7.67 29.00
N GLU A 233 -10.18 7.39 29.61
CA GLU A 233 -10.78 8.33 30.58
C GLU A 233 -9.74 8.73 31.62
N PRO A 234 -9.75 9.99 32.09
CA PRO A 234 -9.02 10.29 33.31
C PRO A 234 -9.50 9.34 34.38
N VAL A 235 -8.57 8.60 35.01
CA VAL A 235 -8.85 7.99 36.30
C VAL A 235 -9.14 9.18 37.20
N LEU A 236 -10.42 9.47 37.43
CA LEU A 236 -10.81 10.32 38.53
C LEU A 236 -10.23 9.60 39.75
N GLU A 237 -9.16 10.15 40.33
CA GLU A 237 -8.71 9.76 41.65
C GLU A 237 -9.93 9.91 42.55
N SER A 238 -10.62 8.79 42.79
CA SER A 238 -11.69 8.74 43.77
C SER A 238 -11.06 9.19 45.07
N GLU A 239 -11.74 10.10 45.77
CA GLU A 239 -11.39 10.61 47.09
C GLU A 239 -11.27 9.49 48.15
N THR A 240 -10.27 8.62 48.04
CA THR A 240 -9.95 7.59 49.03
C THR A 240 -8.86 8.04 50.02
N ASP A 241 -8.24 9.20 49.81
CA ASP A 241 -7.24 9.77 50.72
C ASP A 241 -7.81 10.77 51.76
N LYS A 242 -9.10 10.69 52.09
CA LYS A 242 -9.71 11.52 53.16
C LYS A 242 -10.22 10.75 54.37
N LEU A 243 -9.78 9.50 54.58
CA LEU A 243 -10.18 8.71 55.75
C LEU A 243 -9.01 7.98 56.42
N GLU A 244 -7.83 8.59 56.47
CA GLU A 244 -6.82 8.24 57.48
C GLU A 244 -6.13 9.53 57.96
N ASP A 245 -6.78 10.21 58.91
CA ASP A 245 -6.15 11.02 59.97
C ASP A 245 -7.16 11.29 61.10
#